data_AF-A0A1G0I060-F1
#
_entry.id   AF-A0A1G0I060-F1
#
_cell.length_a   1.000
_cell.length_b   1.000
_cell.length_c   1.000
_cell.angle_alpha   90.00
_cell.angle_beta   90.00
_cell.angle_gamma   90.00
#
_symmetry.space_group_name_H-M   'P 1'
#
loop_
_entity.id
_entity.type
_entity.pdbx_description
1 polymer ?
#
loop_
_entity_poly.entity_id
_entity_poly.type
_entity_poly.pdbx_seq_one_letter_code
_entity_poly.pdbx_strand_id
1 'polypeptide(L)'
;MSAMQRLVKNERVTYSIAILVSLLISLWMSAKVAVINPDAVCYLMAAKAVGEGGVHGAMTLCGQASWPFYSLLIYQFVHLTHVSYAAIAYGLDALFSAVSVFTFILIAKTLGGTKRIMWFAAATILLAHEFNSVREYIIRDHGFWAFYLLSFYFLLRYFTTPSTWVAIAFNASLLVASLFRIEGIFFLMALPFLALFYQSFSMKERFHAFFRLNTLTLFAGMFLVIWLILHPQQTLTHLGRLVEIPEQFRHGLALISDRYVAARNALAQHVLTADSAKEASLVMMVMLMAWYLMSVIGNLSWPYTIMVIYAWSRRFITLSPSARLVWWGYIAINVFVTFMFLLERFFLSKRYLIALSLVLMLWVPFVLDDLWKKRRAMRYRVLFAVLTLWIAIAGWHSMLNRGYSKAYIEEAGSWIATHIPKEAMLYTNDPQLMYYTDHYDRQLFEKARIYTDMNAIANNKWRQFDYLALRIHQKEASKRMAELNGMSIIPIKIFQNKRHDQVVVYRVINEERQP
;
A
#
# COMPACT_ATOMS: atom_id res chain seq x y z
N MET A 1 -15.52 -39.61 17.62
CA MET A 1 -14.73 -38.39 17.34
C MET A 1 -14.32 -37.75 18.66
N SER A 2 -13.03 -37.76 19.01
CA SER A 2 -12.52 -37.28 20.31
C SER A 2 -12.73 -35.76 20.49
N ALA A 3 -12.76 -35.28 21.74
CA ALA A 3 -12.92 -33.85 22.04
C ALA A 3 -11.83 -32.99 21.36
N MET A 4 -10.60 -33.52 21.25
CA MET A 4 -9.50 -32.87 20.54
C MET A 4 -9.74 -32.78 19.02
N GLN A 5 -10.29 -33.83 18.40
CA GLN A 5 -10.69 -33.79 16.99
C GLN A 5 -11.84 -32.79 16.74
N ARG A 6 -12.80 -32.65 17.68
CA ARG A 6 -13.87 -31.63 17.58
C ARG A 6 -13.32 -30.21 17.71
N LEU A 7 -12.37 -29.96 18.61
CA LEU A 7 -11.72 -28.65 18.77
C LEU A 7 -10.93 -28.26 17.53
N VAL A 8 -10.08 -29.14 17.01
CA VAL A 8 -9.29 -28.90 15.79
C VAL A 8 -10.20 -28.69 14.56
N LYS A 9 -11.26 -29.51 14.42
CA LYS A 9 -12.25 -29.33 13.34
C LYS A 9 -12.95 -27.96 13.43
N ASN A 10 -13.32 -27.55 14.64
CA ASN A 10 -14.04 -26.31 14.87
C ASN A 10 -13.19 -25.03 14.68
N GLU A 11 -11.88 -25.09 14.85
CA GLU A 11 -10.97 -23.97 14.57
C GLU A 11 -10.74 -23.80 13.06
N ARG A 12 -10.59 -24.91 12.32
CA ARG A 12 -10.45 -24.90 10.86
C ARG A 12 -11.63 -24.21 10.18
N VAL A 13 -12.83 -24.34 10.73
CA VAL A 13 -14.04 -23.68 10.23
C VAL A 13 -13.91 -22.15 10.29
N THR A 14 -13.42 -21.58 11.40
CA THR A 14 -13.23 -20.12 11.51
C THR A 14 -12.26 -19.59 10.46
N TYR A 15 -11.11 -20.26 10.28
CA TYR A 15 -10.14 -19.87 9.25
C TYR A 15 -10.72 -19.97 7.84
N SER A 16 -11.37 -21.09 7.52
CA SER A 16 -11.93 -21.34 6.19
C SER A 16 -13.01 -20.32 5.82
N ILE A 17 -13.91 -20.01 6.75
CA ILE A 17 -14.95 -19.00 6.54
C ILE A 17 -14.31 -17.62 6.38
N ALA A 18 -13.35 -17.25 7.23
CA ALA A 18 -12.71 -15.94 7.13
C ALA A 18 -11.94 -15.75 5.81
N ILE A 19 -11.23 -16.78 5.35
CA ILE A 19 -10.56 -16.79 4.04
C ILE A 19 -11.58 -16.65 2.91
N LEU A 20 -12.65 -17.46 2.93
CA LEU A 20 -13.69 -17.41 1.90
C LEU A 20 -14.35 -16.03 1.83
N VAL A 21 -14.73 -15.46 2.98
CA VAL A 21 -15.32 -14.12 3.04
C VAL A 21 -14.33 -13.07 2.54
N SER A 22 -13.04 -13.17 2.89
CA SER A 22 -12.01 -12.26 2.36
C SER A 22 -11.92 -12.33 0.84
N LEU A 23 -11.92 -13.53 0.26
CA LEU A 23 -11.88 -13.72 -1.20
C LEU A 23 -13.15 -13.18 -1.87
N LEU A 24 -14.33 -13.43 -1.29
CA LEU A 24 -15.60 -12.91 -1.81
C LEU A 24 -15.65 -11.38 -1.76
N ILE A 25 -15.16 -10.75 -0.69
CA ILE A 25 -15.04 -9.29 -0.61
C ILE A 25 -14.10 -8.78 -1.71
N SER A 26 -12.92 -9.38 -1.86
CA SER A 26 -11.98 -8.95 -2.92
C SER A 26 -12.57 -9.11 -4.32
N LEU A 27 -13.23 -10.23 -4.61
CA LEU A 27 -13.89 -10.47 -5.90
C LEU A 27 -15.02 -9.46 -6.16
N TRP A 28 -15.86 -9.21 -5.15
CA TRP A 28 -16.93 -8.23 -5.23
C TRP A 28 -16.39 -6.81 -5.50
N MET A 29 -15.30 -6.44 -4.83
CA MET A 29 -14.66 -5.13 -5.00
C MET A 29 -14.04 -5.01 -6.39
N SER A 30 -13.25 -6.00 -6.83
CA SER A 30 -12.61 -5.98 -8.14
C SER A 30 -13.61 -6.00 -9.29
N ALA A 31 -14.73 -6.72 -9.16
CA ALA A 31 -15.78 -6.78 -10.18
C ALA A 31 -16.49 -5.44 -10.41
N LYS A 32 -16.40 -4.50 -9.47
CA LYS A 32 -16.97 -3.14 -9.59
C LYS A 32 -16.00 -2.12 -10.17
N VAL A 33 -14.75 -2.50 -10.41
CA VAL A 33 -13.73 -1.59 -10.92
C VAL A 33 -13.88 -1.46 -12.43
N ALA A 34 -14.33 -0.29 -12.89
CA ALA A 34 -14.36 0.03 -14.31
C ALA A 34 -13.00 0.53 -14.84
N VAL A 35 -12.17 1.14 -14.00
CA VAL A 35 -10.89 1.69 -14.43
C VAL A 35 -9.82 1.35 -13.41
N ILE A 36 -8.72 0.75 -13.86
CA ILE A 36 -7.58 0.41 -13.01
C ILE A 36 -7.02 1.66 -12.33
N ASN A 37 -6.52 1.54 -11.10
CA ASN A 37 -5.90 2.66 -10.39
C ASN A 37 -4.62 3.15 -11.11
N PRO A 38 -4.21 4.42 -10.92
CA PRO A 38 -3.02 4.97 -11.59
C PRO A 38 -1.74 4.16 -11.38
N ASP A 39 -1.50 3.65 -10.16
CA ASP A 39 -0.32 2.82 -9.88
C ASP A 39 -0.33 1.49 -10.66
N ALA A 40 -1.52 0.95 -10.97
CA ALA A 40 -1.68 -0.30 -11.70
C ALA A 40 -1.07 -0.21 -13.10
N VAL A 41 -1.21 0.95 -13.76
CA VAL A 41 -0.66 1.17 -15.11
C VAL A 41 0.84 0.83 -15.10
N CYS A 42 1.58 1.29 -14.08
CA CYS A 42 3.00 1.01 -13.96
C CYS A 42 3.27 -0.48 -13.70
N TYR A 43 2.53 -1.12 -12.80
CA TYR A 43 2.75 -2.54 -12.49
C TYR A 43 2.45 -3.47 -13.66
N LEU A 44 1.35 -3.23 -14.38
CA LEU A 44 0.91 -4.07 -15.50
C LEU A 44 1.80 -3.86 -16.73
N MET A 45 2.15 -2.61 -17.06
CA MET A 45 3.06 -2.33 -18.18
C MET A 45 4.47 -2.84 -17.89
N ALA A 46 4.96 -2.72 -16.66
CA ALA A 46 6.24 -3.30 -16.28
C ALA A 46 6.20 -4.85 -16.37
N ALA A 47 5.09 -5.49 -15.99
CA ALA A 47 4.91 -6.92 -16.14
C ALA A 47 4.95 -7.36 -17.62
N LYS A 48 4.31 -6.60 -18.52
CA LYS A 48 4.38 -6.82 -19.97
C LYS A 48 5.82 -6.65 -20.48
N ALA A 49 6.50 -5.58 -20.06
CA ALA A 49 7.89 -5.29 -20.47
C ALA A 49 8.89 -6.37 -20.01
N VAL A 50 8.65 -7.03 -18.87
CA VAL A 50 9.49 -8.16 -18.42
C VAL A 50 9.50 -9.29 -19.45
N GLY A 51 8.35 -9.60 -20.06
CA GLY A 51 8.23 -10.67 -21.05
C GLY A 51 8.95 -10.40 -22.37
N GLU A 52 9.16 -9.14 -22.71
CA GLU A 52 9.68 -8.74 -24.01
C GLU A 52 11.14 -8.25 -23.97
N GLY A 53 11.60 -7.70 -22.83
CA GLY A 53 12.91 -7.05 -22.70
C GLY A 53 13.65 -7.37 -21.40
N GLY A 54 13.14 -8.33 -20.62
CA GLY A 54 13.72 -8.73 -19.35
C GLY A 54 13.52 -7.72 -18.21
N VAL A 55 14.01 -8.08 -17.02
CA VAL A 55 13.76 -7.31 -15.78
C VAL A 55 14.40 -5.93 -15.82
N HIS A 56 15.60 -5.79 -16.40
CA HIS A 56 16.33 -4.53 -16.39
C HIS A 56 15.61 -3.43 -17.20
N GLY A 57 15.09 -3.77 -18.39
CA GLY A 57 14.31 -2.83 -19.20
C GLY A 57 12.97 -2.46 -18.58
N ALA A 58 12.35 -3.38 -17.82
CA ALA A 58 11.13 -3.07 -17.09
C ALA A 58 11.37 -2.09 -15.93
N MET A 59 12.52 -2.18 -15.24
CA MET A 59 12.84 -1.35 -14.09
C MET A 59 12.98 0.15 -14.40
N THR A 60 13.29 0.51 -15.65
CA THR A 60 13.46 1.90 -16.08
C THR A 60 12.15 2.55 -16.53
N LEU A 61 11.08 1.77 -16.68
CA LEU A 61 9.83 2.21 -17.29
C LEU A 61 9.13 3.31 -16.44
N CYS A 62 9.04 3.11 -15.13
CA CYS A 62 8.36 4.02 -14.22
C CYS A 62 8.87 3.87 -12.78
N GLY A 63 8.56 4.86 -11.93
CA GLY A 63 9.09 4.91 -10.56
C GLY A 63 8.78 3.67 -9.74
N GLN A 64 7.58 3.11 -9.85
CA GLN A 64 7.18 1.91 -9.12
C GLN A 64 7.84 0.63 -9.69
N ALA A 65 8.22 0.61 -10.98
CA ALA A 65 8.85 -0.54 -11.64
C ALA A 65 10.31 -0.73 -11.25
N SER A 66 10.97 0.30 -10.69
CA SER A 66 12.31 0.20 -10.09
C SER A 66 12.43 -0.85 -8.97
N TRP A 67 11.29 -1.36 -8.47
CA TRP A 67 11.20 -2.48 -7.54
C TRP A 67 10.30 -3.58 -8.14
N PRO A 68 10.84 -4.44 -9.01
CA PRO A 68 10.04 -5.16 -10.01
C PRO A 68 9.34 -6.41 -9.48
N PHE A 69 9.51 -6.78 -8.20
CA PHE A 69 9.06 -8.08 -7.67
C PHE A 69 7.58 -8.35 -7.92
N TYR A 70 6.72 -7.36 -7.67
CA TYR A 70 5.27 -7.52 -7.89
C TYR A 70 4.92 -7.71 -9.38
N SER A 71 5.52 -6.91 -10.26
CA SER A 71 5.34 -7.04 -11.72
C SER A 71 5.90 -8.34 -12.28
N LEU A 72 7.04 -8.81 -11.76
CA LEU A 72 7.62 -10.11 -12.11
C LEU A 72 6.69 -11.26 -11.72
N LEU A 73 6.10 -11.17 -10.53
CA LEU A 73 5.15 -12.16 -10.03
C LEU A 73 3.88 -12.17 -10.90
N ILE A 74 3.32 -10.99 -11.24
CA ILE A 74 2.21 -10.89 -12.19
C ILE A 74 2.57 -11.57 -13.52
N TYR A 75 3.71 -11.20 -14.11
CA TYR A 75 4.17 -11.76 -15.38
C TYR A 75 4.29 -13.29 -15.33
N GLN A 76 4.91 -13.84 -14.29
CA GLN A 76 5.06 -15.29 -14.13
C GLN A 76 3.71 -16.01 -14.10
N PHE A 77 2.73 -15.51 -13.35
CA PHE A 77 1.41 -16.13 -13.30
C PHE A 77 0.62 -15.96 -14.61
N VAL A 78 0.77 -14.83 -15.31
CA VAL A 78 0.20 -14.66 -16.65
C VAL A 78 0.80 -15.66 -17.63
N HIS A 79 2.13 -15.83 -17.62
CA HIS A 79 2.82 -16.79 -18.47
C HIS A 79 2.39 -18.25 -18.19
N LEU A 80 2.08 -18.58 -16.92
CA LEU A 80 1.66 -19.93 -16.52
C LEU A 80 0.18 -20.22 -16.81
N THR A 81 -0.70 -19.21 -16.76
CA THR A 81 -2.16 -19.40 -16.82
C THR A 81 -2.82 -18.87 -18.09
N HIS A 82 -2.12 -18.01 -18.84
CA HIS A 82 -2.63 -17.26 -19.99
C HIS A 82 -3.84 -16.36 -19.69
N VAL A 83 -4.08 -16.06 -18.41
CA VAL A 83 -5.11 -15.10 -17.95
C VAL A 83 -4.58 -13.67 -18.09
N SER A 84 -5.47 -12.69 -18.26
CA SER A 84 -5.08 -11.28 -18.42
C SER A 84 -4.28 -10.74 -17.22
N TYR A 85 -3.36 -9.82 -17.48
CA TYR A 85 -2.50 -9.19 -16.47
C TYR A 85 -3.31 -8.60 -15.30
N ALA A 86 -4.40 -7.89 -15.60
CA ALA A 86 -5.26 -7.29 -14.58
C ALA A 86 -5.95 -8.34 -13.70
N ALA A 87 -6.48 -9.42 -14.29
CA ALA A 87 -7.15 -10.47 -13.53
C ALA A 87 -6.16 -11.24 -12.62
N ILE A 88 -4.95 -11.51 -13.09
CA ILE A 88 -3.88 -12.08 -12.26
C ILE A 88 -3.51 -11.14 -11.12
N ALA A 89 -3.33 -9.85 -11.39
CA ALA A 89 -2.99 -8.88 -10.35
C ALA A 89 -4.07 -8.78 -9.26
N TYR A 90 -5.35 -8.72 -9.63
CA TYR A 90 -6.46 -8.77 -8.66
C TYR A 90 -6.51 -10.09 -7.90
N GLY A 91 -6.25 -11.22 -8.56
CA GLY A 91 -6.19 -12.53 -7.92
C GLY A 91 -5.08 -12.64 -6.87
N LEU A 92 -3.91 -12.07 -7.17
CA LEU A 92 -2.77 -12.01 -6.25
C LEU A 92 -3.08 -11.12 -5.04
N ASP A 93 -3.66 -9.94 -5.26
CA ASP A 93 -4.03 -9.03 -4.17
C ASP A 93 -5.11 -9.65 -3.27
N ALA A 94 -6.07 -10.37 -3.85
CA ALA A 94 -7.07 -11.14 -3.12
C ALA A 94 -6.44 -12.27 -2.30
N LEU A 95 -5.48 -13.00 -2.87
CA LEU A 95 -4.73 -14.05 -2.18
C LEU A 95 -3.96 -13.48 -0.98
N PHE A 96 -3.19 -12.42 -1.18
CA PHE A 96 -2.41 -11.80 -0.10
C PHE A 96 -3.32 -11.20 0.97
N SER A 97 -4.42 -10.56 0.60
CA SER A 97 -5.45 -10.12 1.55
C SER A 97 -5.98 -11.28 2.40
N ALA A 98 -6.25 -12.44 1.79
CA ALA A 98 -6.70 -13.63 2.52
C ALA A 98 -5.62 -14.19 3.46
N VAL A 99 -4.34 -14.16 3.05
CA VAL A 99 -3.20 -14.52 3.91
C VAL A 99 -3.09 -13.57 5.10
N SER A 100 -3.28 -12.26 4.91
CA SER A 100 -3.33 -11.29 6.01
C SER A 100 -4.46 -11.61 7.00
N VAL A 101 -5.67 -11.91 6.51
CA VAL A 101 -6.82 -12.30 7.36
C VAL A 101 -6.53 -13.57 8.16
N PHE A 102 -6.06 -14.61 7.48
CA PHE A 102 -5.67 -15.86 8.13
C PHE A 102 -4.63 -15.63 9.23
N THR A 103 -3.58 -14.88 8.90
CA THR A 103 -2.45 -14.64 9.80
C THR A 103 -2.84 -13.75 10.97
N PHE A 104 -3.70 -12.75 10.76
CA PHE A 104 -4.24 -11.91 11.84
C PHE A 104 -5.00 -12.74 12.89
N ILE A 105 -5.85 -13.67 12.45
CA ILE A 105 -6.57 -14.59 13.33
C ILE A 105 -5.57 -15.53 14.05
N LEU A 106 -4.54 -15.99 13.33
CA LEU A 106 -3.50 -16.85 13.89
C LEU A 106 -2.65 -16.13 14.96
N ILE A 107 -2.34 -14.85 14.77
CA ILE A 107 -1.67 -14.02 15.77
C ILE A 107 -2.58 -13.84 16.99
N ALA A 108 -3.86 -13.50 16.79
CA ALA A 108 -4.81 -13.35 17.90
C ALA A 108 -4.93 -14.64 18.73
N LYS A 109 -4.92 -15.81 18.08
CA LYS A 109 -4.87 -17.12 18.76
C LYS A 109 -3.57 -17.29 19.57
N THR A 110 -2.42 -16.97 18.96
CA THR A 110 -1.10 -17.09 19.59
C THR A 110 -0.94 -16.18 20.81
N LEU A 111 -1.63 -15.04 20.83
CA LEU A 111 -1.69 -14.12 21.95
C LEU A 111 -2.65 -14.57 23.08
N GLY A 112 -3.15 -15.81 23.03
CA GLY A 112 -4.06 -16.37 24.05
C GLY A 112 -5.55 -16.29 23.69
N GLY A 113 -5.87 -16.05 22.41
CA GLY A 113 -7.24 -15.96 21.93
C GLY A 113 -8.01 -17.27 22.01
N THR A 114 -9.21 -17.24 22.60
CA THR A 114 -10.19 -18.33 22.54
C THR A 114 -10.87 -18.39 21.16
N LYS A 115 -11.65 -19.43 20.88
CA LYS A 115 -12.47 -19.54 19.65
C LYS A 115 -13.33 -18.29 19.40
N ARG A 116 -13.89 -17.69 20.45
CA ARG A 116 -14.70 -16.47 20.31
C ARG A 116 -13.84 -15.26 19.93
N ILE A 117 -12.65 -15.14 20.50
CA ILE A 117 -11.66 -14.12 20.12
C ILE A 117 -11.23 -14.31 18.67
N MET A 118 -11.07 -15.55 18.18
CA MET A 118 -10.77 -15.81 16.77
C MET A 118 -11.87 -15.30 15.83
N TRP A 119 -13.15 -15.48 16.18
CA TRP A 119 -14.26 -14.90 15.42
C TRP A 119 -14.28 -13.37 15.47
N PHE A 120 -14.01 -12.77 16.64
CA PHE A 120 -13.86 -11.32 16.74
C PHE A 120 -12.65 -10.81 15.97
N ALA A 121 -11.55 -11.58 15.89
CA ALA A 121 -10.39 -11.27 15.07
C ALA A 121 -10.73 -11.30 13.59
N ALA A 122 -11.45 -12.33 13.13
CA ALA A 122 -11.96 -12.40 11.77
C ALA A 122 -12.83 -11.18 11.44
N ALA A 123 -13.81 -10.85 12.27
CA ALA A 123 -14.67 -9.70 12.07
C ALA A 123 -13.89 -8.37 12.06
N THR A 124 -12.89 -8.23 12.95
CA THR A 124 -12.06 -7.03 13.09
C THR A 124 -11.32 -6.71 11.80
N ILE A 125 -10.61 -7.69 11.21
CA ILE A 125 -9.85 -7.46 9.98
C ILE A 125 -10.74 -7.44 8.73
N LEU A 126 -11.81 -8.26 8.67
CA LEU A 126 -12.74 -8.28 7.54
C LEU A 126 -13.57 -7.00 7.43
N LEU A 127 -13.71 -6.23 8.51
CA LEU A 127 -14.40 -4.94 8.55
C LEU A 127 -13.44 -3.75 8.67
N ALA A 128 -12.12 -3.98 8.59
CA ALA A 128 -11.12 -2.92 8.70
C ALA A 128 -11.24 -1.96 7.51
N HIS A 129 -11.63 -0.72 7.79
CA HIS A 129 -12.00 0.28 6.78
C HIS A 129 -10.92 0.51 5.72
N GLU A 130 -9.71 0.92 6.12
CA GLU A 130 -8.64 1.24 5.16
C GLU A 130 -8.00 0.01 4.53
N PHE A 131 -8.06 -1.15 5.19
CA PHE A 131 -7.60 -2.41 4.59
C PHE A 131 -8.54 -2.88 3.47
N ASN A 132 -9.83 -2.59 3.58
CA ASN A 132 -10.82 -2.93 2.57
C ASN A 132 -10.94 -1.88 1.46
N SER A 133 -10.75 -0.59 1.76
CA SER A 133 -10.81 0.50 0.77
C SER A 133 -9.79 0.33 -0.37
N VAL A 134 -8.69 -0.37 -0.09
CA VAL A 134 -7.59 -0.63 -1.04
C VAL A 134 -7.71 -1.97 -1.78
N ARG A 135 -8.75 -2.78 -1.51
CA ARG A 135 -8.97 -4.06 -2.22
C ARG A 135 -9.39 -3.90 -3.68
N GLU A 136 -9.91 -2.73 -4.06
CA GLU A 136 -10.20 -2.38 -5.45
C GLU A 136 -8.96 -1.95 -6.25
N TYR A 137 -7.82 -1.75 -5.58
CA TYR A 137 -6.58 -1.30 -6.22
C TYR A 137 -5.63 -2.46 -6.46
N ILE A 138 -5.01 -2.46 -7.64
CA ILE A 138 -3.85 -3.27 -7.96
C ILE A 138 -2.63 -2.58 -7.35
N ILE A 139 -2.15 -3.12 -6.22
CA ILE A 139 -1.02 -2.57 -5.46
C ILE A 139 -0.20 -3.68 -4.81
N ARG A 140 1.12 -3.52 -4.82
CA ARG A 140 2.08 -4.43 -4.16
C ARG A 140 1.93 -4.52 -2.64
N ASP A 141 1.23 -3.57 -2.02
CA ASP A 141 1.08 -3.43 -0.58
C ASP A 141 0.41 -4.63 0.10
N HIS A 142 -0.54 -5.29 -0.58
CA HIS A 142 -1.21 -6.48 -0.06
C HIS A 142 -0.22 -7.59 0.26
N GLY A 143 0.73 -7.84 -0.65
CA GLY A 143 1.83 -8.78 -0.44
C GLY A 143 2.72 -8.38 0.73
N PHE A 144 3.07 -7.10 0.85
CA PHE A 144 3.83 -6.61 1.99
C PHE A 144 3.11 -6.88 3.32
N TRP A 145 1.82 -6.55 3.45
CA TRP A 145 1.07 -6.76 4.70
C TRP A 145 0.93 -8.24 5.07
N ALA A 146 0.72 -9.12 4.08
CA ALA A 146 0.62 -10.56 4.28
C ALA A 146 1.90 -11.13 4.92
N PHE A 147 3.04 -10.87 4.29
CA PHE A 147 4.33 -11.38 4.76
C PHE A 147 4.85 -10.64 5.99
N TYR A 148 4.50 -9.36 6.15
CA TYR A 148 4.72 -8.61 7.39
C TYR A 148 4.00 -9.25 8.58
N LEU A 149 2.71 -9.59 8.46
CA LEU A 149 1.98 -10.30 9.53
C LEU A 149 2.51 -11.72 9.76
N LEU A 150 2.92 -12.44 8.70
CA LEU A 150 3.54 -13.76 8.85
C LEU A 150 4.82 -13.68 9.66
N SER A 151 5.65 -12.66 9.41
CA SER A 151 6.83 -12.41 10.23
C SER A 151 6.46 -12.14 11.68
N PHE A 152 5.42 -11.35 11.94
CA PHE A 152 4.96 -11.08 13.31
C PHE A 152 4.60 -12.38 14.03
N TYR A 153 3.82 -13.23 13.35
CA TYR A 153 3.44 -14.55 13.88
C TYR A 153 4.65 -15.43 14.19
N PHE A 154 5.60 -15.55 13.27
CA PHE A 154 6.79 -16.38 13.49
C PHE A 154 7.69 -15.82 14.58
N LEU A 155 7.80 -14.49 14.71
CA LEU A 155 8.60 -13.89 15.78
C LEU A 155 7.97 -14.15 17.16
N LEU A 156 6.65 -14.02 17.29
CA LEU A 156 5.94 -14.42 18.51
C LEU A 156 6.23 -15.88 18.86
N ARG A 157 6.14 -16.77 17.87
CA ARG A 157 6.38 -18.20 18.05
C ARG A 157 7.83 -18.52 18.39
N TYR A 158 8.78 -17.75 17.86
CA TYR A 158 10.20 -17.95 18.12
C TYR A 158 10.54 -17.68 19.60
N PHE A 159 10.00 -16.62 20.19
CA PHE A 159 10.26 -16.31 21.60
C PHE A 159 9.50 -17.20 22.58
N THR A 160 8.47 -17.93 22.15
CA THR A 160 7.79 -18.93 22.98
C THR A 160 8.38 -20.32 22.82
N THR A 161 8.75 -20.69 21.58
CA THR A 161 9.31 -21.98 21.21
C THR A 161 10.48 -21.78 20.25
N PRO A 162 11.70 -21.49 20.77
CA PRO A 162 12.86 -21.19 19.94
C PRO A 162 13.20 -22.36 19.02
N SER A 163 13.18 -22.11 17.72
CA SER A 163 13.51 -23.10 16.69
C SER A 163 14.14 -22.41 15.50
N THR A 164 15.19 -23.01 14.95
CA THR A 164 15.88 -22.49 13.76
C THR A 164 14.93 -22.39 12.57
N TRP A 165 14.02 -23.35 12.39
CA TRP A 165 13.02 -23.30 11.32
C TRP A 165 12.03 -22.15 11.49
N VAL A 166 11.64 -21.83 12.72
CA VAL A 166 10.78 -20.67 13.01
C VAL A 166 11.54 -19.37 12.75
N ALA A 167 12.84 -19.30 13.08
CA ALA A 167 13.68 -18.16 12.78
C ALA A 167 13.87 -17.95 11.26
N ILE A 168 14.11 -19.02 10.52
CA ILE A 168 14.18 -19.02 9.05
C ILE A 168 12.85 -18.57 8.47
N ALA A 169 11.71 -19.09 8.95
CA ALA A 169 10.39 -18.68 8.48
C ALA A 169 10.08 -17.20 8.76
N PHE A 170 10.46 -16.69 9.94
CA PHE A 170 10.42 -15.27 10.28
C PHE A 170 11.23 -14.44 9.29
N ASN A 171 12.48 -14.83 9.08
CA ASN A 171 13.42 -14.07 8.26
C ASN A 171 13.04 -14.10 6.78
N ALA A 172 12.60 -15.26 6.27
CA ALA A 172 12.05 -15.43 4.92
C ALA A 172 10.80 -14.56 4.72
N SER A 173 9.90 -14.51 5.71
CA SER A 173 8.71 -13.68 5.63
C SER A 173 9.07 -12.19 5.51
N LEU A 174 10.01 -11.67 6.31
CA LEU A 174 10.46 -10.27 6.17
C LEU A 174 11.22 -10.00 4.88
N LEU A 175 12.02 -10.97 4.38
CA LEU A 175 12.68 -10.83 3.09
C LEU A 175 11.64 -10.69 1.98
N VAL A 176 10.63 -11.56 1.92
CA VAL A 176 9.56 -11.48 0.92
C VAL A 176 8.74 -10.20 1.09
N ALA A 177 8.43 -9.77 2.32
CA ALA A 177 7.79 -8.48 2.56
C ALA A 177 8.64 -7.33 1.98
N SER A 178 9.96 -7.39 2.16
CA SER A 178 10.91 -6.38 1.65
C SER A 178 10.97 -6.37 0.12
N LEU A 179 10.77 -7.52 -0.53
CA LEU A 179 10.65 -7.63 -1.98
C LEU A 179 9.37 -6.96 -2.51
N PHE A 180 8.26 -6.98 -1.77
CA PHE A 180 7.09 -6.17 -2.14
C PHE A 180 7.33 -4.68 -1.89
N ARG A 181 7.96 -4.32 -0.77
CA ARG A 181 8.14 -2.94 -0.35
C ARG A 181 9.48 -2.74 0.32
N ILE A 182 10.29 -1.82 -0.22
CA ILE A 182 11.63 -1.51 0.31
C ILE A 182 11.61 -1.14 1.80
N GLU A 183 10.51 -0.55 2.28
CA GLU A 183 10.35 -0.16 3.68
C GLU A 183 10.40 -1.38 4.64
N GLY A 184 10.14 -2.59 4.13
CA GLY A 184 10.33 -3.85 4.84
C GLY A 184 11.76 -4.07 5.33
N ILE A 185 12.75 -3.47 4.68
CA ILE A 185 14.17 -3.62 5.06
C ILE A 185 14.44 -3.03 6.44
N PHE A 186 13.77 -1.94 6.83
CA PHE A 186 13.90 -1.39 8.18
C PHE A 186 13.44 -2.40 9.24
N PHE A 187 12.36 -3.14 8.96
CA PHE A 187 11.90 -4.21 9.85
C PHE A 187 12.85 -5.41 9.83
N LEU A 188 13.33 -5.80 8.66
CA LEU A 188 14.30 -6.88 8.48
C LEU A 188 15.58 -6.65 9.30
N MET A 189 16.07 -5.40 9.32
CA MET A 189 17.27 -5.03 10.07
C MET A 189 16.98 -4.84 11.56
N ALA A 190 15.87 -4.20 11.94
CA ALA A 190 15.62 -3.79 13.32
C ALA A 190 15.00 -4.88 14.21
N LEU A 191 14.06 -5.69 13.71
CA LEU A 191 13.34 -6.67 14.54
C LEU A 191 14.21 -7.76 15.17
N PRO A 192 15.26 -8.29 14.51
CA PRO A 192 16.15 -9.27 15.13
C PRO A 192 16.85 -8.74 16.40
N PHE A 193 17.05 -7.43 16.52
CA PHE A 193 17.65 -6.82 17.73
C PHE A 193 16.77 -7.00 18.97
N LEU A 194 15.46 -7.25 18.81
CA LEU A 194 14.59 -7.58 19.95
C LEU A 194 15.12 -8.79 20.74
N ALA A 195 15.81 -9.73 20.08
CA ALA A 195 16.42 -10.87 20.77
C ALA A 195 17.46 -10.46 21.83
N LEU A 196 18.16 -9.33 21.64
CA LEU A 196 19.14 -8.81 22.58
C LEU A 196 18.50 -8.19 23.83
N PHE A 197 17.24 -7.76 23.72
CA PHE A 197 16.48 -7.15 24.82
C PHE A 197 15.60 -8.16 25.58
N TYR A 198 15.52 -9.42 25.13
CA TYR A 198 14.69 -10.42 25.79
C TYR A 198 15.38 -10.98 27.05
N GLN A 199 14.97 -10.46 28.21
CA GLN A 199 15.65 -10.72 29.48
C GLN A 199 15.62 -12.17 29.94
N SER A 200 14.62 -12.96 29.51
CA SER A 200 14.50 -14.37 29.90
C SER A 200 15.56 -15.29 29.28
N PHE A 201 16.28 -14.82 28.25
CA PHE A 201 17.42 -15.54 27.69
C PHE A 201 18.73 -15.12 28.38
N SER A 202 19.65 -16.07 28.53
CA SER A 202 21.05 -15.80 28.86
C SER A 202 21.75 -15.00 27.76
N MET A 203 22.86 -14.33 28.07
CA MET A 203 23.58 -13.51 27.08
C MET A 203 23.98 -14.33 25.84
N LYS A 204 24.44 -15.58 26.02
CA LYS A 204 24.78 -16.48 24.90
C LYS A 204 23.57 -16.79 24.02
N GLU A 205 22.42 -17.07 24.63
CA GLU A 205 21.17 -17.35 23.90
C GLU A 205 20.65 -16.13 23.15
N ARG A 206 20.80 -14.92 23.70
CA ARG A 206 20.43 -13.67 23.03
C ARG A 206 21.23 -13.45 21.75
N PHE A 207 22.55 -13.61 21.80
CA PHE A 207 23.40 -13.49 20.61
C PHE A 207 23.08 -14.59 19.59
N HIS A 208 22.93 -15.83 20.04
CA HIS A 208 22.59 -16.92 19.15
C HIS A 208 21.22 -16.73 18.49
N ALA A 209 20.24 -16.21 19.23
CA ALA A 209 18.94 -15.85 18.69
C ALA A 209 19.03 -14.72 17.65
N PHE A 210 19.85 -13.71 17.89
CA PHE A 210 20.09 -12.64 16.93
C PHE A 210 20.63 -13.18 15.58
N PHE A 211 21.62 -14.08 15.60
CA PHE A 211 22.15 -14.68 14.38
C PHE A 211 21.16 -15.63 13.69
N ARG A 212 20.40 -16.42 14.46
CA ARG A 212 19.34 -17.28 13.93
C ARG A 212 18.24 -16.49 13.22
N LEU A 213 17.82 -15.37 13.79
CA LEU A 213 16.79 -14.49 13.21
C LEU A 213 17.27 -13.72 11.98
N ASN A 214 18.58 -13.62 11.76
CA ASN A 214 19.22 -12.95 10.63
C ASN A 214 19.81 -13.91 9.59
N THR A 215 19.63 -15.23 9.73
CA THR A 215 20.40 -16.20 8.95
C THR A 215 20.29 -16.00 7.43
N LEU A 216 19.07 -15.88 6.88
CA LEU A 216 18.88 -15.65 5.45
C LEU A 216 19.29 -14.24 5.02
N THR A 217 19.08 -13.21 5.85
CA THR A 217 19.56 -11.85 5.55
C THR A 217 21.08 -11.82 5.42
N LEU A 218 21.80 -12.49 6.31
CA LEU A 218 23.26 -12.57 6.27
C LEU A 218 23.73 -13.32 5.03
N PHE A 219 23.08 -14.45 4.68
CA PHE A 219 23.39 -15.16 3.45
C PHE A 219 23.09 -14.33 2.20
N ALA A 220 21.96 -13.64 2.14
CA ALA A 220 21.60 -12.77 1.02
C ALA A 220 22.57 -11.58 0.89
N GLY A 221 22.96 -10.97 2.01
CA GLY A 221 23.95 -9.89 2.04
C GLY A 221 25.33 -10.37 1.59
N MET A 222 25.78 -11.52 2.09
CA MET A 222 27.05 -12.13 1.68
C MET A 222 27.04 -12.49 0.19
N PHE A 223 25.95 -13.09 -0.30
CA PHE A 223 25.78 -13.39 -1.72
C PHE A 223 25.83 -12.13 -2.57
N LEU A 224 25.14 -11.06 -2.16
CA LEU A 224 25.16 -9.78 -2.87
C LEU A 224 26.58 -9.18 -2.93
N VAL A 225 27.31 -9.21 -1.82
CA VAL A 225 28.71 -8.72 -1.76
C VAL A 225 29.61 -9.54 -2.68
N ILE A 226 29.54 -10.88 -2.61
CA ILE A 226 30.32 -11.77 -3.48
C ILE A 226 29.95 -11.51 -4.95
N TRP A 227 28.67 -11.39 -5.27
CA TRP A 227 28.21 -11.13 -6.63
C TRP A 227 28.73 -9.80 -7.18
N LEU A 228 28.73 -8.73 -6.38
CA LEU A 228 29.28 -7.42 -6.74
C LEU A 228 30.80 -7.46 -6.94
N ILE A 229 31.53 -8.23 -6.13
CA ILE A 229 32.98 -8.43 -6.31
C ILE A 229 33.27 -9.18 -7.62
N LEU A 230 32.45 -10.19 -7.97
CA LEU A 230 32.60 -10.97 -9.19
C LEU A 230 32.15 -10.23 -10.46
N HIS A 231 31.30 -9.21 -10.33
CA HIS A 231 30.77 -8.42 -11.44
C HIS A 231 31.02 -6.91 -11.19
N PRO A 232 32.28 -6.44 -11.19
CA PRO A 232 32.63 -5.06 -10.83
C PRO A 232 31.99 -3.99 -11.73
N GLN A 233 31.57 -4.36 -12.94
CA GLN A 233 30.80 -3.53 -13.87
C GLN A 233 29.37 -3.25 -13.39
N GLN A 234 28.83 -4.07 -12.48
CA GLN A 234 27.51 -3.87 -11.90
C GLN A 234 27.64 -3.03 -10.63
N THR A 235 26.89 -1.93 -10.56
CA THR A 235 26.84 -1.08 -9.36
C THR A 235 25.44 -1.12 -8.73
N LEU A 236 25.33 -0.69 -7.47
CA LEU A 236 24.06 -0.68 -6.72
C LEU A 236 22.96 0.12 -7.43
N THR A 237 23.32 1.10 -8.28
CA THR A 237 22.38 1.90 -9.07
C THR A 237 21.62 1.07 -10.10
N HIS A 238 22.21 -0.02 -10.61
CA HIS A 238 21.54 -0.94 -11.54
C HIS A 238 20.62 -1.94 -10.83
N LEU A 239 20.65 -2.01 -9.49
CA LEU A 239 19.80 -2.88 -8.68
C LEU A 239 18.53 -2.17 -8.17
N GLY A 240 18.08 -1.15 -8.90
CA GLY A 240 16.85 -0.43 -8.63
C GLY A 240 16.93 0.37 -7.33
N ARG A 241 15.95 0.17 -6.45
CA ARG A 241 15.82 0.96 -5.21
C ARG A 241 16.81 0.57 -4.12
N LEU A 242 17.66 -0.43 -4.30
CA LEU A 242 18.67 -0.81 -3.30
C LEU A 242 19.67 0.32 -3.02
N VAL A 243 19.93 1.20 -3.99
CA VAL A 243 20.77 2.40 -3.81
C VAL A 243 20.20 3.40 -2.81
N GLU A 244 18.87 3.43 -2.61
CA GLU A 244 18.23 4.33 -1.65
C GLU A 244 18.67 4.03 -0.21
N ILE A 245 19.06 2.79 0.10
CA ILE A 245 19.45 2.38 1.46
C ILE A 245 20.73 3.10 1.92
N PRO A 246 21.90 2.91 1.26
CA PRO A 246 23.13 3.60 1.67
C PRO A 246 22.99 5.13 1.57
N GLU A 247 22.23 5.64 0.59
CA GLU A 247 21.98 7.08 0.47
C GLU A 247 21.18 7.64 1.65
N GLN A 248 20.16 6.91 2.12
CA GLN A 248 19.40 7.31 3.31
C GLN A 248 20.29 7.32 4.56
N PHE A 249 21.21 6.35 4.69
CA PHE A 249 22.17 6.33 5.80
C PHE A 249 23.20 7.47 5.74
N ARG A 250 23.65 7.85 4.54
CA ARG A 250 24.65 8.91 4.36
C ARG A 250 24.06 10.31 4.46
N HIS A 251 22.94 10.55 3.78
CA HIS A 251 22.38 11.88 3.55
C HIS A 251 21.00 12.10 4.15
N GLY A 252 20.31 11.05 4.62
CA GLY A 252 18.92 11.14 5.08
C GLY A 252 18.70 12.13 6.22
N LEU A 253 19.59 12.15 7.22
CA LEU A 253 19.49 13.10 8.35
C LEU A 253 19.69 14.55 7.91
N ALA A 254 20.66 14.80 7.02
CA ALA A 254 20.90 16.14 6.47
C ALA A 254 19.67 16.61 5.65
N LEU A 255 19.13 15.75 4.79
CA LEU A 255 17.94 16.06 3.99
C LEU A 255 16.73 16.39 4.86
N ILE A 256 16.48 15.60 5.91
CA ILE A 256 15.38 15.85 6.86
C ILE A 256 15.61 17.19 7.58
N SER A 257 16.84 17.45 8.03
CA SER A 257 17.20 18.71 8.69
C SER A 257 16.96 19.92 7.78
N ASP A 258 17.46 19.87 6.54
CA ASP A 258 17.34 20.96 5.57
C ASP A 258 15.88 21.25 5.23
N ARG A 259 15.09 20.20 5.00
CA ARG A 259 13.65 20.32 4.75
C ARG A 259 12.90 20.87 5.95
N TYR A 260 13.24 20.42 7.15
CA TYR A 260 12.66 20.92 8.39
C TYR A 260 12.96 22.41 8.58
N VAL A 261 14.21 22.82 8.39
CA VAL A 261 14.63 24.24 8.50
C VAL A 261 13.94 25.09 7.44
N ALA A 262 13.90 24.63 6.18
CA ALA A 262 13.24 25.34 5.10
C ALA A 262 11.74 25.55 5.38
N ALA A 263 11.04 24.49 5.80
CA ALA A 263 9.61 24.56 6.12
C ALA A 263 9.34 25.41 7.38
N ARG A 264 10.18 25.30 8.41
CA ARG A 264 10.12 26.18 9.60
C ARG A 264 10.28 27.65 9.21
N ASN A 265 11.24 27.97 8.37
CA ASN A 265 11.49 29.34 7.92
C ASN A 265 10.30 29.87 7.10
N ALA A 266 9.76 29.06 6.19
CA ALA A 266 8.56 29.42 5.43
C ALA A 266 7.35 29.68 6.35
N LEU A 267 7.17 28.85 7.39
CA LEU A 267 6.12 29.04 8.40
C LEU A 267 6.31 30.36 9.17
N ALA A 268 7.53 30.66 9.59
CA ALA A 268 7.88 31.89 10.30
C ALA A 268 7.68 33.15 9.44
N GLN A 269 7.97 33.07 8.14
CA GLN A 269 7.91 34.21 7.22
C GLN A 269 6.50 34.47 6.66
N HIS A 270 5.74 33.42 6.37
CA HIS A 270 4.49 33.55 5.61
C HIS A 270 3.21 33.26 6.41
N VAL A 271 3.31 32.66 7.59
CA VAL A 271 2.13 32.23 8.36
C VAL A 271 2.07 32.85 9.75
N LEU A 272 3.20 32.91 10.46
CA LEU A 272 3.25 33.42 11.83
C LEU A 272 3.43 34.94 11.86
N THR A 273 2.89 35.56 12.91
CA THR A 273 3.16 36.98 13.21
C THR A 273 4.59 37.15 13.72
N ALA A 274 5.14 38.36 13.62
CA ALA A 274 6.51 38.66 14.05
C ALA A 274 6.78 38.22 15.51
N ASP A 275 5.82 38.44 16.42
CA ASP A 275 5.94 38.05 17.83
C ASP A 275 5.96 36.53 18.05
N SER A 276 5.33 35.78 17.15
CA SER A 276 5.20 34.32 17.22
C SER A 276 6.24 33.58 16.36
N ALA A 277 6.99 34.28 15.49
CA ALA A 277 7.97 33.68 14.59
C ALA A 277 9.09 32.91 15.32
N LYS A 278 9.45 33.35 16.54
CA LYS A 278 10.41 32.65 17.42
C LYS A 278 9.92 31.27 17.86
N GLU A 279 8.60 31.06 17.91
CA GLU A 279 7.96 29.79 18.29
C GLU A 279 7.75 28.84 17.10
N ALA A 280 8.21 29.19 15.89
CA ALA A 280 7.98 28.42 14.67
C ALA A 280 8.41 26.94 14.81
N SER A 281 9.50 26.66 15.52
CA SER A 281 9.95 25.29 15.79
C SER A 281 8.95 24.50 16.64
N LEU A 282 8.37 25.12 17.68
CA LEU A 282 7.37 24.49 18.54
C LEU A 282 6.07 24.24 17.76
N VAL A 283 5.61 25.25 17.00
CA VAL A 283 4.42 25.12 16.15
C VAL A 283 4.60 23.99 15.13
N MET A 284 5.77 23.94 14.47
CA MET A 284 6.12 22.89 13.52
C MET A 284 6.08 21.49 14.18
N MET A 285 6.69 21.34 15.35
CA MET A 285 6.71 20.07 16.08
C MET A 285 5.30 19.62 16.48
N VAL A 286 4.48 20.52 17.04
CA VAL A 286 3.09 20.22 17.43
C VAL A 286 2.26 19.86 16.21
N MET A 287 2.40 20.60 15.11
CA MET A 287 1.71 20.32 13.85
C MET A 287 2.06 18.93 13.31
N LEU A 288 3.33 18.56 13.25
CA LEU A 288 3.76 17.26 12.75
C LEU A 288 3.30 16.10 13.65
N MET A 289 3.37 16.28 14.97
CA MET A 289 2.88 15.29 15.93
C MET A 289 1.35 15.13 15.83
N ALA A 290 0.61 16.22 15.79
CA ALA A 290 -0.83 16.21 15.63
C ALA A 290 -1.24 15.60 14.28
N TRP A 291 -0.56 15.94 13.19
CA TRP A 291 -0.80 15.36 11.87
C TRP A 291 -0.56 13.84 11.90
N TYR A 292 0.55 13.40 12.47
CA TYR A 292 0.83 11.97 12.59
C TYR A 292 -0.25 11.23 13.38
N LEU A 293 -0.63 11.75 14.56
CA LEU A 293 -1.67 11.16 15.40
C LEU A 293 -3.02 11.11 14.69
N MET A 294 -3.43 12.22 14.05
CA MET A 294 -4.68 12.27 13.27
C MET A 294 -4.65 11.32 12.08
N SER A 295 -3.49 11.11 11.45
CA SER A 295 -3.33 10.14 10.37
C SER A 295 -3.48 8.71 10.88
N VAL A 296 -2.90 8.37 12.02
CA VAL A 296 -3.04 7.04 12.66
C VAL A 296 -4.50 6.79 13.06
N ILE A 297 -5.16 7.76 13.69
CA ILE A 297 -6.58 7.66 14.09
C ILE A 297 -7.47 7.53 12.86
N GLY A 298 -7.23 8.36 11.83
CA GLY A 298 -7.95 8.31 10.57
C GLY A 298 -7.78 6.96 9.87
N ASN A 299 -6.59 6.35 9.95
CA ASN A 299 -6.32 5.05 9.33
C ASN A 299 -6.95 3.87 10.09
N LEU A 300 -6.91 3.91 11.42
CA LEU A 300 -7.63 2.96 12.28
C LEU A 300 -9.15 3.09 12.16
N SER A 301 -9.63 4.31 11.90
CA SER A 301 -10.98 4.82 12.19
C SER A 301 -11.30 4.93 13.69
N TRP A 302 -12.26 5.79 14.00
CA TRP A 302 -12.69 6.10 15.36
C TRP A 302 -13.10 4.88 16.21
N PRO A 303 -13.94 3.94 15.75
CA PRO A 303 -14.37 2.82 16.60
C PRO A 303 -13.21 1.92 17.04
N TYR A 304 -12.27 1.62 16.14
CA TYR A 304 -11.09 0.83 16.49
C TYR A 304 -10.15 1.61 17.41
N THR A 305 -9.95 2.91 17.17
CA THR A 305 -9.12 3.78 18.02
C THR A 305 -9.63 3.79 19.46
N ILE A 306 -10.94 3.98 19.66
CA ILE A 306 -11.56 3.98 20.99
C ILE A 306 -11.33 2.64 21.69
N MET A 307 -11.48 1.52 20.98
CA MET A 307 -11.23 0.19 21.56
C MET A 307 -9.77 -0.03 21.94
N VAL A 308 -8.82 0.43 21.12
CA VAL A 308 -7.38 0.32 21.44
C VAL A 308 -7.04 1.15 22.67
N ILE A 309 -7.53 2.38 22.77
CA ILE A 309 -7.35 3.24 23.96
C ILE A 309 -8.00 2.59 25.20
N TYR A 310 -9.20 2.03 25.04
CA TYR A 310 -9.87 1.28 26.11
C TYR A 310 -9.05 0.07 26.56
N ALA A 311 -8.45 -0.67 25.61
CA ALA A 311 -7.57 -1.80 25.89
C ALA A 311 -6.37 -1.41 26.75
N TRP A 312 -5.72 -0.30 26.39
CA TRP A 312 -4.52 0.21 27.07
C TRP A 312 -4.82 0.78 28.45
N SER A 313 -5.84 1.64 28.58
CA SER A 313 -6.23 2.28 29.85
C SER A 313 -6.55 1.29 30.96
N ARG A 314 -7.12 0.13 30.61
CA ARG A 314 -7.53 -0.90 31.55
C ARG A 314 -6.54 -2.06 31.65
N ARG A 315 -5.40 -1.99 30.94
CA ARG A 315 -4.38 -3.06 30.87
C ARG A 315 -5.00 -4.44 30.58
N PHE A 316 -5.97 -4.48 29.66
CA PHE A 316 -6.85 -5.65 29.46
C PHE A 316 -6.13 -6.94 29.05
N ILE A 317 -4.98 -6.82 28.37
CA ILE A 317 -4.24 -7.98 27.88
C ILE A 317 -3.03 -8.22 28.77
N THR A 318 -3.08 -9.32 29.53
CA THR A 318 -1.92 -9.87 30.24
C THR A 318 -1.01 -10.59 29.24
N LEU A 319 -0.28 -9.79 28.46
CA LEU A 319 0.72 -10.31 27.54
C LEU A 319 1.87 -10.96 28.31
N SER A 320 2.29 -12.15 27.84
CA SER A 320 3.56 -12.72 28.24
C SER A 320 4.69 -11.73 27.94
N PRO A 321 5.80 -11.74 28.71
CA PRO A 321 6.94 -10.85 28.46
C PRO A 321 7.45 -10.92 27.01
N SER A 322 7.47 -12.11 26.43
CA SER A 322 7.85 -12.32 25.02
C SER A 322 6.88 -11.68 24.03
N ALA A 323 5.57 -11.89 24.21
CA ALA A 323 4.56 -11.31 23.33
C ALA A 323 4.55 -9.78 23.43
N ARG A 324 4.75 -9.23 24.62
CA ARG A 324 4.85 -7.78 24.86
C ARG A 324 6.04 -7.18 24.11
N LEU A 325 7.21 -7.81 24.19
CA LEU A 325 8.42 -7.37 23.51
C LEU A 325 8.23 -7.32 21.99
N VAL A 326 7.71 -8.40 21.40
CA VAL A 326 7.44 -8.46 19.96
C VAL A 326 6.43 -7.41 19.54
N TRP A 327 5.29 -7.35 20.22
CA TRP A 327 4.19 -6.46 19.83
C TRP A 327 4.60 -4.98 19.90
N TRP A 328 5.23 -4.54 21.01
CA TRP A 328 5.74 -3.18 21.12
C TRP A 328 6.92 -2.91 20.20
N GLY A 329 7.78 -3.89 19.93
CA GLY A 329 8.86 -3.76 18.96
C GLY A 329 8.34 -3.45 17.56
N TYR A 330 7.33 -4.17 17.09
CA TYR A 330 6.69 -3.88 15.80
C TYR A 330 6.01 -2.51 15.76
N ILE A 331 5.38 -2.06 16.85
CA ILE A 331 4.77 -0.72 16.93
C ILE A 331 5.83 0.36 16.90
N ALA A 332 6.88 0.23 17.73
CA ALA A 332 7.96 1.21 17.81
C ALA A 332 8.66 1.38 16.46
N ILE A 333 9.02 0.27 15.80
CA ILE A 333 9.66 0.32 14.49
C ILE A 333 8.71 0.87 13.42
N ASN A 334 7.43 0.50 13.42
CA ASN A 334 6.46 1.12 12.49
C ASN A 334 6.37 2.62 12.69
N VAL A 335 6.14 3.06 13.94
CA VAL A 335 6.01 4.48 14.26
C VAL A 335 7.26 5.23 13.82
N PHE A 336 8.43 4.69 14.10
CA PHE A 336 9.70 5.25 13.66
C PHE A 336 9.76 5.39 12.12
N VAL A 337 9.50 4.32 11.37
CA VAL A 337 9.57 4.33 9.90
C VAL A 337 8.54 5.29 9.29
N THR A 338 7.29 5.25 9.73
CA THR A 338 6.23 6.10 9.17
C THR A 338 6.37 7.56 9.59
N PHE A 339 6.90 7.83 10.79
CA PHE A 339 7.21 9.19 11.22
C PHE A 339 8.41 9.77 10.46
N MET A 340 9.47 8.98 10.23
CA MET A 340 10.58 9.39 9.36
C MET A 340 10.12 9.71 7.94
N PHE A 341 9.21 8.92 7.38
CA PHE A 341 8.62 9.22 6.08
C PHE A 341 7.84 10.54 6.07
N LEU A 342 7.08 10.83 7.14
CA LEU A 342 6.39 12.11 7.29
C LEU A 342 7.37 13.29 7.38
N LEU A 343 8.47 13.14 8.14
CA LEU A 343 9.50 14.16 8.28
C LEU A 343 10.22 14.43 6.95
N GLU A 344 10.52 13.39 6.19
CA GLU A 344 11.20 13.50 4.90
C GLU A 344 10.31 14.15 3.83
N ARG A 345 9.03 13.76 3.77
CA ARG A 345 8.17 14.09 2.62
C ARG A 345 7.07 15.10 2.89
N PHE A 346 6.83 15.47 4.14
CA PHE A 346 5.65 16.25 4.56
C PHE A 346 4.36 15.73 3.93
N PHE A 347 4.27 14.41 3.81
CA PHE A 347 3.13 13.71 3.22
C PHE A 347 3.11 12.28 3.74
N LEU A 348 1.96 11.82 4.19
CA LEU A 348 1.77 10.45 4.64
C LEU A 348 0.46 9.91 4.06
N SER A 349 0.57 9.10 3.01
CA SER A 349 -0.60 8.38 2.48
C SER A 349 -1.06 7.34 3.50
N LYS A 350 -2.38 7.18 3.63
CA LYS A 350 -3.02 6.21 4.53
C LYS A 350 -2.49 4.78 4.35
N ARG A 351 -2.12 4.40 3.12
CA ARG A 351 -1.57 3.08 2.78
C ARG A 351 -0.33 2.71 3.62
N TYR A 352 0.53 3.68 3.95
CA TYR A 352 1.73 3.45 4.78
C TYR A 352 1.40 3.08 6.22
N LEU A 353 0.25 3.50 6.73
CA LEU A 353 -0.17 3.26 8.11
C LEU A 353 -0.93 1.94 8.29
N ILE A 354 -1.30 1.24 7.21
CA ILE A 354 -2.10 0.01 7.29
C ILE A 354 -1.37 -1.07 8.09
N ALA A 355 -0.05 -1.24 7.91
CA ALA A 355 0.73 -2.21 8.69
C ALA A 355 0.66 -1.91 10.21
N LEU A 356 0.85 -0.64 10.60
CA LEU A 356 0.71 -0.20 11.99
C LEU A 356 -0.72 -0.41 12.50
N SER A 357 -1.73 -0.06 11.71
CA SER A 357 -3.14 -0.23 12.08
C SER A 357 -3.50 -1.70 12.26
N LEU A 358 -3.01 -2.61 11.44
CA LEU A 358 -3.22 -4.06 11.61
C LEU A 358 -2.63 -4.53 12.95
N VAL A 359 -1.44 -4.07 13.34
CA VAL A 359 -0.86 -4.42 14.65
C VAL A 359 -1.63 -3.80 15.82
N LEU A 360 -2.11 -2.56 15.68
CA LEU A 360 -2.95 -1.91 16.69
C LEU A 360 -4.34 -2.56 16.78
N MET A 361 -4.89 -3.06 15.68
CA MET A 361 -6.19 -3.74 15.69
C MET A 361 -6.16 -5.08 16.43
N LEU A 362 -5.00 -5.68 16.70
CA LEU A 362 -4.91 -6.94 17.46
C LEU A 362 -5.43 -6.83 18.91
N TRP A 363 -5.58 -5.62 19.48
CA TRP A 363 -6.24 -5.44 20.79
C TRP A 363 -7.76 -5.61 20.71
N VAL A 364 -8.36 -5.27 19.57
CA VAL A 364 -9.81 -5.15 19.38
C VAL A 364 -10.55 -6.47 19.66
N PRO A 365 -10.10 -7.64 19.18
CA PRO A 365 -10.78 -8.91 19.43
C PRO A 365 -10.91 -9.27 20.92
N PHE A 366 -9.90 -8.90 21.72
CA PHE A 366 -9.89 -9.13 23.17
C PHE A 366 -10.84 -8.18 23.90
N VAL A 367 -10.92 -6.92 23.47
CA VAL A 367 -11.90 -5.95 23.99
C VAL A 367 -13.32 -6.41 23.70
N LEU A 368 -13.59 -6.85 22.48
CA LEU A 368 -14.91 -7.39 22.11
C LEU A 368 -15.29 -8.61 22.94
N ASP A 369 -14.33 -9.49 23.24
CA ASP A 369 -14.53 -10.64 24.12
C ASP A 369 -14.87 -10.25 25.56
N ASP A 370 -14.18 -9.26 26.12
CA ASP A 370 -14.44 -8.76 27.46
C ASP A 370 -15.83 -8.11 27.57
N LEU A 371 -16.16 -7.22 26.62
CA LEU A 371 -17.48 -6.58 26.56
C LEU A 371 -18.59 -7.63 26.40
N TRP A 372 -18.37 -8.66 25.58
CA TRP A 372 -19.30 -9.77 25.40
C TRP A 372 -19.54 -10.56 26.69
N LYS A 373 -18.49 -10.82 27.48
CA LYS A 373 -18.60 -11.48 28.80
C LYS A 373 -19.39 -10.62 29.78
N LYS A 374 -19.19 -9.30 29.76
CA LYS A 374 -19.83 -8.33 30.67
C LYS A 374 -21.22 -7.87 30.22
N ARG A 375 -21.72 -8.33 29.08
CA ARG A 375 -23.01 -7.92 28.47
C ARG A 375 -24.26 -8.13 29.33
N ARG A 376 -24.15 -8.84 30.46
CA ARG A 376 -25.25 -8.97 31.42
C ARG A 376 -25.67 -7.59 31.94
N ALA A 377 -24.71 -6.72 32.25
CA ALA A 377 -25.01 -5.33 32.62
C ALA A 377 -25.35 -4.49 31.37
N MET A 378 -26.43 -3.71 31.47
CA MET A 378 -27.01 -2.95 30.35
C MET A 378 -25.99 -2.01 29.70
N ARG A 379 -25.17 -1.31 30.49
CA ARG A 379 -24.10 -0.41 29.99
C ARG A 379 -23.12 -1.10 29.03
N TYR A 380 -22.68 -2.32 29.33
CA TYR A 380 -21.71 -3.05 28.49
C TYR A 380 -22.38 -3.71 27.29
N ARG A 381 -23.66 -4.07 27.43
CA ARG A 381 -24.47 -4.56 26.31
C ARG A 381 -24.65 -3.48 25.25
N VAL A 382 -25.03 -2.26 25.67
CA VAL A 382 -25.18 -1.11 24.77
C VAL A 382 -23.84 -0.73 24.17
N LEU A 383 -22.78 -0.63 24.98
CA LEU A 383 -21.44 -0.31 24.47
C LEU A 383 -20.97 -1.32 23.42
N PHE A 384 -21.14 -2.63 23.67
CA PHE A 384 -20.83 -3.68 22.70
C PHE A 384 -21.65 -3.52 21.42
N ALA A 385 -22.97 -3.31 21.53
CA ALA A 385 -23.85 -3.17 20.37
C ALA A 385 -23.50 -1.93 19.53
N VAL A 386 -23.32 -0.78 20.16
CA VAL A 386 -22.95 0.48 19.47
C VAL A 386 -21.62 0.33 18.75
N LEU A 387 -20.59 -0.19 19.44
CA LEU A 387 -19.27 -0.31 18.84
C LEU A 387 -19.22 -1.34 17.71
N THR A 388 -19.89 -2.49 17.86
CA THR A 388 -19.93 -3.51 16.80
C THR A 388 -20.74 -3.03 15.59
N LEU A 389 -21.87 -2.34 15.82
CA LEU A 389 -22.64 -1.71 14.75
C LEU A 389 -21.82 -0.63 14.03
N TRP A 390 -21.06 0.19 14.78
CA TRP A 390 -20.22 1.22 14.19
C TRP A 390 -19.08 0.63 13.35
N ILE A 391 -18.42 -0.44 13.82
CA ILE A 391 -17.45 -1.19 13.02
C ILE A 391 -18.10 -1.75 11.75
N ALA A 392 -19.29 -2.35 11.86
CA ALA A 392 -20.01 -2.89 10.70
C ALA A 392 -20.35 -1.79 9.69
N ILE A 393 -20.83 -0.63 10.14
CA ILE A 393 -21.13 0.52 9.28
C ILE A 393 -19.85 1.06 8.63
N ALA A 394 -18.76 1.22 9.38
CA ALA A 394 -17.50 1.73 8.86
C ALA A 394 -16.87 0.78 7.83
N GLY A 395 -16.90 -0.53 8.10
CA GLY A 395 -16.46 -1.57 7.18
C GLY A 395 -17.31 -1.62 5.92
N TRP A 396 -18.64 -1.65 6.06
CA TRP A 396 -19.57 -1.61 4.93
C TRP A 396 -19.40 -0.34 4.08
N HIS A 397 -19.23 0.82 4.72
CA HIS A 397 -18.99 2.08 4.02
C HIS A 397 -17.74 2.00 3.13
N SER A 398 -16.65 1.38 3.59
CA SER A 398 -15.43 1.23 2.77
C SER A 398 -15.66 0.42 1.49
N MET A 399 -16.64 -0.49 1.50
CA MET A 399 -16.97 -1.37 0.38
C MET A 399 -17.96 -0.74 -0.60
N LEU A 400 -18.54 0.41 -0.26
CA LEU A 400 -19.45 1.14 -1.11
C LEU A 400 -18.65 2.12 -1.98
N ASN A 401 -18.52 1.82 -3.26
CA ASN A 401 -17.97 2.75 -4.24
C ASN A 401 -18.97 3.90 -4.48
N ARG A 402 -18.85 4.99 -3.71
CA ARG A 402 -19.68 6.20 -3.86
C ARG A 402 -19.11 7.20 -4.87
N GLY A 403 -17.96 6.88 -5.48
CA GLY A 403 -17.39 7.70 -6.55
C GLY A 403 -18.28 7.64 -7.78
N TYR A 404 -18.30 8.74 -8.55
CA TYR A 404 -18.85 8.68 -9.90
C TYR A 404 -18.01 7.71 -10.73
N SER A 405 -18.70 6.87 -11.50
CA SER A 405 -18.02 5.89 -12.36
C SER A 405 -16.99 6.59 -13.24
N LYS A 406 -15.80 5.99 -13.29
CA LYS A 406 -14.73 6.38 -14.21
C LYS A 406 -14.80 5.63 -15.53
N ALA A 407 -15.83 4.80 -15.76
CA ALA A 407 -15.99 3.98 -16.97
C ALA A 407 -15.79 4.77 -18.27
N TYR A 408 -16.17 6.06 -18.30
CA TYR A 408 -15.92 6.95 -19.44
C TYR A 408 -14.46 7.01 -19.91
N ILE A 409 -13.47 6.72 -19.05
CA ILE A 409 -12.05 6.67 -19.41
C ILE A 409 -11.72 5.38 -20.17
N GLU A 410 -12.17 4.22 -19.66
CA GLU A 410 -11.98 2.93 -20.33
C GLU A 410 -12.77 2.88 -21.65
N GLU A 411 -14.01 3.38 -21.64
CA GLU A 411 -14.86 3.49 -22.82
C GLU A 411 -14.19 4.37 -23.90
N ALA A 412 -13.67 5.53 -23.50
CA ALA A 412 -12.97 6.43 -24.41
C ALA A 412 -11.68 5.80 -24.96
N GLY A 413 -10.87 5.19 -24.10
CA GLY A 413 -9.63 4.53 -24.51
C GLY A 413 -9.88 3.37 -25.48
N SER A 414 -10.86 2.51 -25.16
CA SER A 414 -11.25 1.39 -26.02
C SER A 414 -11.81 1.84 -27.36
N TRP A 415 -12.57 2.94 -27.37
CA TRP A 415 -13.04 3.56 -28.61
C TRP A 415 -11.88 4.09 -29.46
N ILE A 416 -10.91 4.79 -28.84
CA ILE A 416 -9.70 5.27 -29.52
C ILE A 416 -8.91 4.10 -30.10
N ALA A 417 -8.70 3.03 -29.33
CA ALA A 417 -7.93 1.85 -29.75
C ALA A 417 -8.54 1.14 -30.98
N THR A 418 -9.84 1.33 -31.23
CA THR A 418 -10.57 0.69 -32.33
C THR A 418 -10.83 1.61 -33.51
N HIS A 419 -10.91 2.93 -33.31
CA HIS A 419 -11.32 3.90 -34.35
C HIS A 419 -10.19 4.82 -34.83
N ILE A 420 -9.11 4.98 -34.07
CA ILE A 420 -7.97 5.81 -34.44
C ILE A 420 -6.83 4.89 -34.92
N PRO A 421 -6.24 5.14 -36.10
CA PRO A 421 -5.09 4.36 -36.60
C PRO A 421 -3.91 4.42 -35.62
N LYS A 422 -3.22 3.29 -35.42
CA LYS A 422 -2.09 3.20 -34.48
C LYS A 422 -0.91 4.12 -34.84
N GLU A 423 -0.79 4.45 -36.13
CA GLU A 423 0.24 5.33 -36.67
C GLU A 423 -0.07 6.82 -36.44
N ALA A 424 -1.31 7.15 -36.05
CA ALA A 424 -1.72 8.53 -35.84
C ALA A 424 -1.08 9.10 -34.57
N MET A 425 -0.62 10.35 -34.66
CA MET A 425 -0.02 11.05 -33.53
C MET A 425 -1.11 11.47 -32.55
N LEU A 426 -1.23 10.72 -31.44
CA LEU A 426 -2.20 10.98 -30.37
C LEU A 426 -1.55 11.71 -29.19
N TYR A 427 -2.20 12.77 -28.73
CA TYR A 427 -1.94 13.38 -27.42
C TYR A 427 -2.99 12.95 -26.40
N THR A 428 -2.56 12.70 -25.16
CA THR A 428 -3.45 12.40 -24.04
C THR A 428 -2.88 13.01 -22.76
N ASN A 429 -3.72 13.63 -21.94
CA ASN A 429 -3.29 14.27 -20.70
C ASN A 429 -3.44 13.39 -19.45
N ASP A 430 -3.85 12.13 -19.61
CA ASP A 430 -4.14 11.20 -18.52
C ASP A 430 -3.48 9.82 -18.74
N PRO A 431 -2.58 9.36 -17.85
CA PRO A 431 -1.90 8.07 -18.01
C PRO A 431 -2.82 6.85 -17.94
N GLN A 432 -3.97 6.94 -17.26
CA GLN A 432 -4.94 5.84 -17.23
C GLN A 432 -5.60 5.72 -18.60
N LEU A 433 -5.97 6.85 -19.23
CA LEU A 433 -6.48 6.86 -20.60
C LEU A 433 -5.44 6.31 -21.59
N MET A 434 -4.18 6.74 -21.50
CA MET A 434 -3.07 6.23 -22.33
C MET A 434 -2.95 4.70 -22.31
N TYR A 435 -3.24 4.07 -21.17
CA TYR A 435 -3.18 2.62 -21.04
C TYR A 435 -4.23 1.92 -21.89
N TYR A 436 -5.44 2.48 -21.99
CA TYR A 436 -6.55 1.88 -22.74
C TYR A 436 -6.53 2.19 -24.23
N THR A 437 -5.74 3.17 -24.69
CA THR A 437 -5.70 3.54 -26.12
C THR A 437 -4.86 2.60 -26.98
N ASP A 438 -3.97 1.80 -26.39
CA ASP A 438 -3.01 0.93 -27.11
C ASP A 438 -2.09 1.66 -28.13
N HIS A 439 -1.98 2.99 -28.05
CA HIS A 439 -1.15 3.81 -28.95
C HIS A 439 0.27 4.06 -28.42
N TYR A 440 0.48 3.97 -27.10
CA TYR A 440 1.75 4.38 -26.49
C TYR A 440 2.69 3.23 -26.15
N ASP A 441 2.15 2.04 -25.87
CA ASP A 441 2.88 0.86 -25.40
C ASP A 441 4.02 1.22 -24.43
N ARG A 442 5.29 0.88 -24.73
CA ARG A 442 6.44 1.18 -23.85
C ARG A 442 6.74 2.67 -23.69
N GLN A 443 6.35 3.51 -24.64
CA GLN A 443 6.57 4.95 -24.56
C GLN A 443 5.58 5.64 -23.60
N LEU A 444 4.59 4.91 -23.07
CA LEU A 444 3.54 5.48 -22.22
C LEU A 444 4.10 6.36 -21.10
N PHE A 445 5.12 5.93 -20.37
CA PHE A 445 5.64 6.70 -19.24
C PHE A 445 6.55 7.86 -19.64
N GLU A 446 7.28 7.73 -20.73
CA GLU A 446 8.03 8.83 -21.32
C GLU A 446 7.07 9.93 -21.78
N LYS A 447 6.05 9.53 -22.54
CA LYS A 447 5.00 10.41 -23.05
C LYS A 447 4.13 10.97 -21.94
N ALA A 448 3.81 10.19 -20.89
CA ALA A 448 3.06 10.67 -19.75
C ALA A 448 3.76 11.86 -19.06
N ARG A 449 5.09 11.81 -18.87
CA ARG A 449 5.83 12.93 -18.26
C ARG A 449 5.73 14.22 -19.06
N ILE A 450 5.64 14.12 -20.38
CA ILE A 450 5.56 15.25 -21.29
C ILE A 450 4.10 15.71 -21.43
N TYR A 451 3.19 14.78 -21.63
CA TYR A 451 1.83 15.04 -22.08
C TYR A 451 0.82 15.23 -20.94
N THR A 452 1.15 14.90 -19.69
CA THR A 452 0.28 15.30 -18.56
C THR A 452 0.24 16.82 -18.36
N ASP A 453 1.23 17.55 -18.89
CA ASP A 453 1.23 19.00 -18.92
C ASP A 453 0.67 19.52 -20.26
N MET A 454 -0.25 20.49 -20.19
CA MET A 454 -0.80 21.15 -21.38
C MET A 454 0.24 21.99 -22.11
N ASN A 455 1.35 22.34 -21.47
CA ASN A 455 2.47 23.00 -22.13
C ASN A 455 3.00 22.21 -23.34
N ALA A 456 2.76 20.88 -23.39
CA ALA A 456 3.09 20.05 -24.53
C ALA A 456 2.26 20.34 -25.79
N ILE A 457 1.05 20.90 -25.63
CA ILE A 457 0.17 21.30 -26.73
C ILE A 457 -0.03 22.82 -26.84
N ALA A 458 0.49 23.60 -25.89
CA ALA A 458 0.51 25.06 -25.94
C ALA A 458 1.40 25.61 -27.08
N ASN A 459 1.28 26.91 -27.38
CA ASN A 459 2.12 27.63 -28.36
C ASN A 459 2.19 26.93 -29.74
N ASN A 460 1.04 26.54 -30.29
CA ASN A 460 0.90 25.84 -31.57
C ASN A 460 1.55 24.44 -31.66
N LYS A 461 2.09 23.90 -30.57
CA LYS A 461 2.64 22.53 -30.54
C LYS A 461 1.57 21.46 -30.74
N TRP A 462 0.29 21.78 -30.54
CA TRP A 462 -0.83 20.87 -30.82
C TRP A 462 -0.90 20.43 -32.29
N ARG A 463 -0.39 21.22 -33.24
CA ARG A 463 -0.43 20.93 -34.70
C ARG A 463 0.35 19.67 -35.10
N GLN A 464 1.30 19.23 -34.26
CA GLN A 464 2.09 18.02 -34.53
C GLN A 464 1.28 16.72 -34.31
N PHE A 465 0.12 16.82 -33.66
CA PHE A 465 -0.75 15.68 -33.37
C PHE A 465 -1.88 15.62 -34.40
N ASP A 466 -2.30 14.40 -34.75
CA ASP A 466 -3.48 14.18 -35.59
C ASP A 466 -4.76 14.18 -34.74
N TYR A 467 -4.65 13.73 -33.48
CA TYR A 467 -5.76 13.64 -32.53
C TYR A 467 -5.34 14.07 -31.11
N LEU A 468 -6.28 14.67 -30.39
CA LEU A 468 -6.14 15.00 -28.97
C LEU A 468 -7.24 14.31 -28.17
N ALA A 469 -6.89 13.48 -27.19
CA ALA A 469 -7.83 12.88 -26.25
C ALA A 469 -7.64 13.50 -24.86
N LEU A 470 -8.55 14.42 -24.50
CA LEU A 470 -8.41 15.24 -23.31
C LEU A 470 -9.41 14.82 -22.24
N ARG A 471 -8.89 14.38 -21.10
CA ARG A 471 -9.67 14.24 -19.88
C ARG A 471 -9.86 15.61 -19.25
N ILE A 472 -11.10 16.04 -19.12
CA ILE A 472 -11.52 17.33 -18.59
C ILE A 472 -12.38 17.09 -17.35
N HIS A 473 -11.89 17.53 -16.20
CA HIS A 473 -12.68 17.56 -14.97
C HIS A 473 -13.66 18.72 -15.01
N GLN A 474 -14.88 18.53 -14.52
CA GLN A 474 -15.92 19.57 -14.57
C GLN A 474 -15.49 20.88 -13.89
N LYS A 475 -14.67 20.78 -12.83
CA LYS A 475 -14.12 21.94 -12.11
C LYS A 475 -13.11 22.75 -12.94
N GLU A 476 -12.49 22.13 -13.93
CA GLU A 476 -11.48 22.74 -14.79
C GLU A 476 -12.04 23.08 -16.18
N ALA A 477 -13.30 22.75 -16.47
CA ALA A 477 -13.87 22.83 -17.80
C ALA A 477 -13.72 24.23 -18.43
N SER A 478 -13.98 25.30 -17.67
CA SER A 478 -13.84 26.69 -18.16
C SER A 478 -12.38 27.04 -18.50
N LYS A 479 -11.43 26.65 -17.63
CA LYS A 479 -10.00 26.84 -17.86
C LYS A 479 -9.53 26.07 -19.10
N ARG A 480 -9.93 24.80 -19.22
CA ARG A 480 -9.57 23.95 -20.36
C ARG A 480 -10.16 24.47 -21.66
N MET A 481 -11.41 24.94 -21.65
CA MET A 481 -12.00 25.57 -22.83
C MET A 481 -11.22 26.82 -23.25
N ALA A 482 -10.78 27.64 -22.30
CA ALA A 482 -9.94 28.81 -22.62
C ALA A 482 -8.58 28.42 -23.22
N GLU A 483 -7.96 27.33 -22.76
CA GLU A 483 -6.70 26.81 -23.32
C GLU A 483 -6.87 26.24 -24.74
N LEU A 484 -8.06 25.73 -25.08
CA LEU A 484 -8.38 25.16 -26.39
C LEU A 484 -8.90 26.21 -27.39
N ASN A 485 -9.32 27.38 -26.90
CA ASN A 485 -9.79 28.47 -27.75
C ASN A 485 -8.67 28.93 -28.70
N GLY A 486 -8.98 28.97 -30.00
CA GLY A 486 -8.02 29.33 -31.05
C GLY A 486 -7.24 28.13 -31.63
N MET A 487 -7.47 26.90 -31.16
CA MET A 487 -6.98 25.70 -31.84
C MET A 487 -7.98 25.25 -32.92
N SER A 488 -7.49 24.93 -34.12
CA SER A 488 -8.30 24.37 -35.22
C SER A 488 -8.55 22.87 -34.96
N ILE A 489 -9.42 22.56 -34.02
CA ILE A 489 -9.75 21.20 -33.58
C ILE A 489 -11.26 20.96 -33.60
N ILE A 490 -11.68 19.75 -33.98
CA ILE A 490 -13.10 19.35 -34.03
C ILE A 490 -13.35 18.20 -33.05
N PRO A 491 -14.29 18.34 -32.09
CA PRO A 491 -14.66 17.23 -31.22
C PRO A 491 -15.37 16.13 -32.05
N ILE A 492 -14.80 14.92 -32.06
CA ILE A 492 -15.36 13.77 -32.79
C ILE A 492 -16.15 12.83 -31.88
N LYS A 493 -15.82 12.80 -30.58
CA LYS A 493 -16.53 11.97 -29.59
C LYS A 493 -16.36 12.52 -28.18
N ILE A 494 -17.42 12.42 -27.37
CA ILE A 494 -17.44 12.82 -25.96
C ILE A 494 -17.92 11.63 -25.13
N PHE A 495 -17.16 11.30 -24.09
CA PHE A 495 -17.51 10.33 -23.06
C PHE A 495 -17.63 11.07 -21.74
N GLN A 496 -18.70 10.89 -20.99
CA GLN A 496 -18.95 11.66 -19.77
C GLN A 496 -19.56 10.82 -18.67
N ASN A 497 -19.26 11.16 -17.42
CA ASN A 497 -19.93 10.58 -16.26
C ASN A 497 -21.09 11.47 -15.77
N LYS A 498 -21.84 10.99 -14.77
CA LYS A 498 -22.95 11.75 -14.16
C LYS A 498 -22.54 13.05 -13.45
N ARG A 499 -21.22 13.29 -13.26
CA ARG A 499 -20.66 14.52 -12.70
C ARG A 499 -20.21 15.50 -13.79
N HIS A 500 -20.40 15.16 -15.06
CA HIS A 500 -19.88 15.91 -16.21
C HIS A 500 -18.34 15.96 -16.27
N ASP A 501 -17.63 15.07 -15.57
CA ASP A 501 -16.24 14.80 -15.94
C ASP A 501 -16.26 14.03 -17.26
N GLN A 502 -15.41 14.42 -18.20
CA GLN A 502 -15.47 13.92 -19.57
C GLN A 502 -14.10 13.61 -20.15
N VAL A 503 -14.06 12.71 -21.12
CA VAL A 503 -12.99 12.60 -22.12
C VAL A 503 -13.56 13.09 -23.43
N VAL A 504 -12.93 14.10 -24.01
CA VAL A 504 -13.26 14.60 -25.34
C VAL A 504 -12.14 14.23 -26.29
N VAL A 505 -12.50 13.55 -27.37
CA VAL A 505 -11.59 13.23 -28.46
C VAL A 505 -11.79 14.26 -29.55
N TYR A 506 -10.69 14.91 -29.95
CA TYR A 506 -10.63 15.91 -30.99
C TYR A 506 -9.81 15.40 -32.17
N ARG A 507 -10.21 15.77 -33.38
CA ARG A 507 -9.39 15.69 -34.58
C ARG A 507 -8.75 17.05 -34.84
N VAL A 508 -7.45 17.04 -35.11
CA VAL A 508 -6.69 18.25 -35.45
C VAL A 508 -6.87 18.55 -36.94
N ILE A 509 -7.27 19.78 -37.28
CA ILE A 509 -7.33 20.25 -38.67
C ILE A 509 -5.98 20.89 -39.00
N ASN A 510 -5.18 20.19 -39.81
CA ASN A 510 -3.96 20.75 -40.39
C ASN A 510 -4.28 21.33 -41.76
N GLU A 511 -4.42 22.66 -41.86
CA GLU A 511 -4.67 23.37 -43.12
C GLU A 511 -3.51 23.21 -44.14
N GLU A 512 -2.33 22.74 -43.72
CA GLU A 512 -1.16 22.49 -44.58
C GLU A 512 -1.06 21.04 -45.09
N ARG A 513 -1.99 20.14 -44.73
CA ARG A 513 -2.09 18.77 -45.27
C ARG A 513 -3.41 18.58 -46.02
N GLN A 514 -3.63 19.36 -47.07
CA GLN A 514 -4.51 18.98 -48.17
C GLN A 514 -3.63 18.70 -49.41
N PRO A 515 -3.92 17.64 -50.18
CA PRO A 515 -3.14 17.27 -51.36
C PRO A 515 -3.13 18.35 -52.44
#